data_AF-A0A9Q8PGB8-F1
#
_entry.id   AF-A0A9Q8PGB8-F1
#
_cell.length_a   1.000
_cell.length_b   1.000
_cell.length_c   1.000
_cell.angle_alpha   90.00
_cell.angle_beta   90.00
_cell.angle_gamma   90.00
#
_symmetry.space_group_name_H-M   'P 1'
#
loop_
_entity.id
_entity.type
_entity.pdbx_description
1 polymer ?
#
loop_
_entity_poly.entity_id
_entity_poly.type
_entity_poly.pdbx_seq_one_letter_code
_entity_poly.pdbx_strand_id
1 'polypeptide(L)'
;MALEELLAEFRDKEQTTDITKANWYNIAAAALAAASAGHEVVKLCRFATKDVDLETQKLVQRRIKETILKTSWLYGGPKAILSLFPLFKDLKEEETDHFGARWEAHLRNDPNETAEAEARGKLFFDKLWSPEAAKENLDFNFKHSPHLYLLVKHNLYFYASEPSILSFIETELIYAAALTCSNVPQQAEWHTRGIVRQGGTKEQARQVQELSLKMAEMYDCRTGKITPVDEIEWDDKKSHA
;
A
#
# COMPACT_ATOMS: atom_id res chain seq x y z
N MET A 1 -23.75 6.75 -3.29
CA MET A 1 -23.36 5.58 -2.49
C MET A 1 -22.58 6.09 -1.29
N ALA A 2 -22.91 5.67 -0.08
CA ALA A 2 -22.16 6.02 1.12
C ALA A 2 -20.85 5.23 1.21
N LEU A 3 -19.88 5.70 1.99
CA LEU A 3 -18.60 5.00 2.17
C LEU A 3 -18.82 3.58 2.69
N GLU A 4 -19.64 3.41 3.72
CA GLU A 4 -19.90 2.09 4.33
C GLU A 4 -20.57 1.10 3.37
N GLU A 5 -21.40 1.58 2.44
CA GLU A 5 -22.00 0.75 1.40
C GLU A 5 -20.93 0.21 0.44
N LEU A 6 -20.00 1.07 0.02
CA LEU A 6 -18.88 0.68 -0.82
C LEU A 6 -17.91 -0.26 -0.08
N LEU A 7 -17.65 -0.03 1.21
CA LEU A 7 -16.84 -0.93 2.03
C LEU A 7 -17.49 -2.31 2.19
N ALA A 8 -18.82 -2.37 2.41
CA ALA A 8 -19.56 -3.62 2.49
C ALA A 8 -19.49 -4.39 1.16
N GLU A 9 -19.66 -3.71 0.03
CA GLU A 9 -19.57 -4.31 -1.31
C GLU A 9 -18.23 -5.04 -1.50
N PHE A 10 -17.11 -4.39 -1.18
CA PHE A 10 -15.78 -4.97 -1.39
C PHE A 10 -15.38 -5.99 -0.33
N ARG A 11 -15.85 -5.84 0.91
CA ARG A 11 -15.74 -6.89 1.93
C ARG A 11 -16.39 -8.19 1.43
N ASP A 12 -17.61 -8.09 0.91
CA ASP A 12 -18.37 -9.25 0.46
C ASP A 12 -17.78 -9.86 -0.83
N LYS A 13 -17.22 -9.02 -1.71
CA LYS A 13 -16.53 -9.45 -2.93
C LYS A 13 -15.21 -10.16 -2.67
N GLU A 14 -14.43 -9.76 -1.65
CA GLU A 14 -13.15 -10.41 -1.33
C GLU A 14 -13.34 -11.82 -0.76
N GLN A 15 -14.48 -12.11 -0.13
CA GLN A 15 -14.83 -13.42 0.46
C GLN A 15 -13.86 -13.91 1.56
N THR A 16 -12.97 -13.04 2.06
CA THR A 16 -12.08 -13.35 3.17
C THR A 16 -12.86 -13.33 4.49
N THR A 17 -12.93 -14.48 5.18
CA THR A 17 -13.61 -14.60 6.48
C THR A 17 -12.77 -14.13 7.66
N ASP A 18 -11.44 -14.24 7.55
CA ASP A 18 -10.49 -13.77 8.56
C ASP A 18 -10.13 -12.31 8.29
N ILE A 19 -10.72 -11.40 9.07
CA ILE A 19 -10.50 -9.95 8.90
C ILE A 19 -9.02 -9.57 9.04
N THR A 20 -8.20 -10.35 9.76
CA THR A 20 -6.77 -10.07 9.90
C THR A 20 -5.98 -10.33 8.62
N LYS A 21 -6.59 -11.03 7.65
CA LYS A 21 -6.02 -11.35 6.33
C LYS A 21 -6.71 -10.62 5.18
N ALA A 22 -7.84 -9.96 5.44
CA ALA A 22 -8.56 -9.23 4.41
C ALA A 22 -7.77 -7.98 3.96
N ASN A 23 -8.00 -7.57 2.71
CA ASN A 23 -7.25 -6.51 2.03
C ASN A 23 -8.11 -5.31 1.63
N TRP A 24 -9.43 -5.47 1.52
CA TRP A 24 -10.36 -4.42 1.12
C TRP A 24 -10.18 -3.15 1.97
N TYR A 25 -9.94 -3.28 3.28
CA TYR A 25 -9.72 -2.11 4.13
C TYR A 25 -8.33 -1.50 3.98
N ASN A 26 -7.30 -2.28 3.65
CA ASN A 26 -5.98 -1.72 3.35
C ASN A 26 -6.03 -0.96 2.02
N ILE A 27 -6.67 -1.53 1.00
CA ILE A 27 -6.87 -0.88 -0.30
C ILE A 27 -7.67 0.42 -0.12
N ALA A 28 -8.78 0.38 0.64
CA ALA A 28 -9.57 1.56 0.96
C ALA A 28 -8.76 2.61 1.75
N ALA A 29 -7.97 2.21 2.76
CA ALA A 29 -7.16 3.15 3.53
C ALA A 29 -6.12 3.87 2.66
N ALA A 30 -5.45 3.15 1.76
CA ALA A 30 -4.51 3.71 0.81
C ALA A 30 -5.21 4.70 -0.15
N ALA A 31 -6.37 4.32 -0.69
CA ALA A 31 -7.17 5.15 -1.58
C ALA A 31 -7.65 6.43 -0.88
N LEU A 32 -8.20 6.34 0.33
CA LEU A 32 -8.66 7.48 1.14
C LEU A 32 -7.51 8.45 1.47
N ALA A 33 -6.35 7.91 1.88
CA ALA A 33 -5.19 8.73 2.17
C ALA A 33 -4.71 9.48 0.92
N ALA A 34 -4.53 8.78 -0.20
CA ALA A 34 -4.13 9.38 -1.47
C ALA A 34 -5.14 10.41 -1.99
N ALA A 35 -6.43 10.17 -1.81
CA ALA A 35 -7.54 11.04 -2.18
C ALA A 35 -7.62 12.34 -1.35
N SER A 36 -6.79 12.50 -0.31
CA SER A 36 -6.94 13.58 0.70
C SER A 36 -8.22 13.45 1.55
N ALA A 37 -8.84 12.26 1.55
CA ALA A 37 -9.99 11.89 2.36
C ALA A 37 -9.56 11.13 3.63
N GLY A 38 -8.33 11.33 4.10
CA GLY A 38 -7.73 10.57 5.20
C GLY A 38 -8.52 10.55 6.51
N HIS A 39 -9.32 11.59 6.78
CA HIS A 39 -10.17 11.64 7.97
C HIS A 39 -11.23 10.52 8.02
N GLU A 40 -11.61 9.96 6.87
CA GLU A 40 -12.56 8.86 6.75
C GLU A 40 -11.96 7.50 7.16
N VAL A 41 -10.63 7.42 7.34
CA VAL A 41 -9.96 6.21 7.86
C VAL A 41 -10.50 5.81 9.24
N VAL A 42 -11.00 6.76 10.03
CA VAL A 42 -11.67 6.46 11.32
C VAL A 42 -12.90 5.59 11.08
N LYS A 43 -13.80 6.01 10.16
CA LYS A 43 -15.02 5.24 9.84
C LYS A 43 -14.67 3.88 9.26
N LEU A 44 -13.68 3.84 8.37
CA LEU A 44 -13.16 2.59 7.81
C LEU A 44 -12.67 1.63 8.90
N CYS A 45 -11.85 2.11 9.83
CA CYS A 45 -11.32 1.29 10.92
C CYS A 45 -12.47 0.73 11.77
N ARG A 46 -13.39 1.60 12.21
CA ARG A 46 -14.55 1.20 13.02
C ARG A 46 -15.49 0.23 12.29
N PHE A 47 -15.63 0.38 10.98
CA PHE A 47 -16.39 -0.55 10.14
C PHE A 47 -15.69 -1.92 10.03
N ALA A 48 -14.37 -1.94 9.80
CA ALA A 48 -13.59 -3.17 9.68
C ALA A 48 -13.47 -3.94 11.01
N THR A 49 -13.49 -3.24 12.13
CA THR A 49 -13.36 -3.81 13.47
C THR A 49 -14.69 -3.98 14.18
N LYS A 50 -15.82 -3.85 13.46
CA LYS A 50 -17.14 -4.03 14.05
C LYS A 50 -17.31 -5.51 14.45
N ASP A 51 -17.81 -5.74 15.66
CA ASP A 51 -18.16 -7.05 16.20
C ASP A 51 -16.98 -8.06 16.33
N VAL A 52 -15.73 -7.58 16.38
CA VAL A 52 -14.55 -8.42 16.66
C VAL A 52 -13.92 -8.08 18.01
N ASP A 53 -13.18 -9.04 18.59
CA ASP A 53 -12.51 -8.87 19.88
C ASP A 53 -11.35 -7.87 19.80
N LEU A 54 -10.99 -7.28 20.95
CA LEU A 54 -10.01 -6.19 21.05
C LEU A 54 -8.64 -6.52 20.40
N GLU A 55 -8.17 -7.76 20.51
CA GLU A 55 -6.88 -8.15 19.93
C GLU A 55 -6.96 -8.19 18.40
N THR A 56 -8.08 -8.68 17.85
CA THR A 56 -8.37 -8.58 16.42
C THR A 56 -8.48 -7.13 15.96
N GLN A 57 -9.09 -6.23 16.75
CA GLN A 57 -9.17 -4.79 16.41
C GLN A 57 -7.77 -4.18 16.29
N LYS A 58 -6.87 -4.47 17.24
CA LYS A 58 -5.47 -4.02 17.21
C LYS A 58 -4.72 -4.51 15.98
N LEU A 59 -4.94 -5.76 15.55
CA LEU A 59 -4.31 -6.30 14.34
C LEU A 59 -4.78 -5.60 13.06
N VAL A 60 -6.09 -5.33 12.93
CA VAL A 60 -6.64 -4.56 11.79
C VAL A 60 -6.08 -3.13 11.81
N GLN A 61 -6.08 -2.48 12.97
CA GLN A 61 -5.53 -1.14 13.16
C GLN A 61 -4.04 -1.08 12.79
N ARG A 62 -3.24 -2.08 13.19
CA ARG A 62 -1.82 -2.22 12.80
C ARG A 62 -1.65 -2.25 11.29
N ARG A 63 -2.48 -3.03 10.58
CA ARG A 63 -2.44 -3.14 9.12
C ARG A 63 -2.84 -1.84 8.41
N ILE A 64 -3.82 -1.10 8.95
CA ILE A 64 -4.20 0.23 8.45
C ILE A 64 -3.05 1.24 8.65
N LYS A 65 -2.44 1.26 9.85
CA LYS A 65 -1.27 2.11 10.14
C LYS A 65 -0.11 1.80 9.17
N GLU A 66 0.21 0.53 8.96
CA GLU A 66 1.24 0.10 8.02
C GLU A 66 0.93 0.54 6.59
N THR A 67 -0.31 0.38 6.16
CA THR A 67 -0.77 0.78 4.82
C THR A 67 -0.46 2.25 4.54
N ILE A 68 -0.87 3.14 5.46
CA ILE A 68 -0.70 4.58 5.31
C ILE A 68 0.79 4.96 5.36
N LEU A 69 1.58 4.31 6.22
CA LEU A 69 3.03 4.53 6.30
C LEU A 69 3.72 4.10 5.00
N LYS A 70 3.46 2.88 4.52
CA LYS A 70 4.08 2.34 3.30
C LYS A 70 3.75 3.15 2.05
N THR A 71 2.55 3.73 1.97
CA THR A 71 2.11 4.51 0.80
C THR A 71 2.40 6.02 0.92
N SER A 72 2.81 6.50 2.10
CA SER A 72 3.06 7.93 2.37
C SER A 72 4.05 8.61 1.42
N TRP A 73 5.04 7.88 0.93
CA TRP A 73 6.04 8.43 0.01
C TRP A 73 5.48 8.70 -1.41
N LEU A 74 4.36 8.07 -1.77
CA LEU A 74 3.73 8.20 -3.09
C LEU A 74 2.91 9.49 -3.21
N TYR A 75 2.25 9.89 -2.12
CA TYR A 75 1.33 11.03 -2.10
C TYR A 75 1.73 12.15 -1.11
N GLY A 76 2.81 11.93 -0.36
CA GLY A 76 3.39 12.89 0.58
C GLY A 76 2.95 12.73 2.05
N GLY A 77 3.86 13.10 2.96
CA GLY A 77 3.64 13.07 4.40
C GLY A 77 2.38 13.80 4.91
N PRO A 78 1.99 14.98 4.38
CA PRO A 78 0.80 15.68 4.85
C PRO A 78 -0.49 14.85 4.77
N LYS A 79 -0.71 14.10 3.68
CA LYS A 79 -1.88 13.24 3.54
C LYS A 79 -1.83 12.01 4.45
N ALA A 80 -0.63 11.49 4.72
CA ALA A 80 -0.44 10.42 5.71
C ALA A 80 -0.83 10.90 7.11
N ILE A 81 -0.38 12.09 7.50
CA ILE A 81 -0.72 12.72 8.80
C ILE A 81 -2.21 13.03 8.89
N LEU A 82 -2.82 13.56 7.81
CA LEU A 82 -4.26 13.79 7.70
C LEU A 82 -5.08 12.51 7.90
N SER A 83 -4.48 11.34 7.65
CA SER A 83 -5.13 10.04 7.83
C SER A 83 -4.88 9.45 9.22
N LEU A 84 -3.62 9.49 9.69
CA LEU A 84 -3.21 8.85 10.95
C LEU A 84 -3.66 9.64 12.18
N PHE A 85 -3.61 10.97 12.17
CA PHE A 85 -3.90 11.76 13.36
C PHE A 85 -5.37 11.68 13.80
N PRO A 86 -6.37 11.74 12.89
CA PRO A 86 -7.75 11.48 13.27
C PRO A 86 -7.95 10.09 13.86
N LEU A 87 -7.32 9.06 13.26
CA LEU A 87 -7.35 7.70 13.80
C LEU A 87 -6.78 7.66 15.23
N PHE A 88 -5.62 8.26 15.46
CA PHE A 88 -5.00 8.29 16.80
C PHE A 88 -5.86 9.00 17.85
N LYS A 89 -6.59 10.05 17.46
CA LYS A 89 -7.49 10.78 18.37
C LYS A 89 -8.77 10.03 18.72
N ASP A 90 -9.19 9.11 17.85
CA ASP A 90 -10.41 8.31 18.04
C ASP A 90 -10.17 7.07 18.92
N LEU A 91 -8.93 6.56 18.93
CA LEU A 91 -8.56 5.34 19.64
C LEU A 91 -8.41 5.59 21.14
N LYS A 92 -8.90 4.64 21.94
CA LYS A 92 -8.59 4.57 23.38
C LYS A 92 -7.22 3.95 23.62
N GLU A 93 -6.69 4.11 24.84
CA GLU A 93 -5.41 3.53 25.25
C GLU A 93 -5.41 2.01 25.04
N GLU A 94 -6.45 1.31 25.51
CA GLU A 94 -6.58 -0.14 25.39
C GLU A 94 -6.76 -0.63 23.94
N GLU A 95 -7.23 0.24 23.03
CA GLU A 95 -7.41 -0.04 21.61
C GLU A 95 -6.13 0.23 20.80
N THR A 96 -5.13 0.90 21.39
CA THR A 96 -3.95 1.35 20.65
C THR A 96 -2.91 0.24 20.53
N ASP A 97 -2.69 -0.22 19.30
CA ASP A 97 -1.53 -1.05 18.96
C ASP A 97 -0.28 -0.19 18.79
N HIS A 98 0.79 -0.57 19.48
CA HIS A 98 2.08 0.13 19.47
C HIS A 98 3.16 -0.58 18.65
N PHE A 99 2.86 -1.74 18.07
CA PHE A 99 3.86 -2.51 17.34
C PHE A 99 4.25 -1.79 16.04
N GLY A 100 5.56 -1.59 15.85
CA GLY A 100 6.13 -1.07 14.62
C GLY A 100 7.36 -1.85 14.21
N ALA A 101 7.27 -2.64 13.14
CA ALA A 101 8.33 -3.58 12.74
C ALA A 101 9.71 -2.92 12.61
N ARG A 102 9.78 -1.76 11.95
CA ARG A 102 11.02 -0.97 11.80
C ARG A 102 11.55 -0.42 13.13
N TRP A 103 10.66 -0.04 14.05
CA TRP A 103 11.06 0.47 15.36
C TRP A 103 11.58 -0.65 16.26
N GLU A 104 10.90 -1.79 16.27
CA GLU A 104 11.38 -2.99 16.97
C GLU A 104 12.76 -3.43 16.44
N ALA A 105 12.96 -3.41 15.12
CA ALA A 105 14.26 -3.69 14.52
C ALA A 105 15.35 -2.71 14.96
N HIS A 106 15.02 -1.41 14.99
CA HIS A 106 15.91 -0.37 15.51
C HIS A 106 16.29 -0.62 16.98
N LEU A 107 15.31 -0.96 17.84
CA LEU A 107 15.54 -1.24 19.26
C LEU A 107 16.42 -2.47 19.50
N ARG A 108 16.30 -3.51 18.66
CA ARG A 108 17.19 -4.68 18.73
C ARG A 108 18.65 -4.34 18.43
N ASN A 109 18.90 -3.21 17.74
CA ASN A 109 20.23 -2.78 17.30
C ASN A 109 20.99 -3.91 16.56
N ASP A 110 20.27 -4.64 15.70
CA ASP A 110 20.83 -5.75 14.95
C ASP A 110 21.78 -5.24 13.87
N PRO A 111 23.08 -5.60 13.90
CA PRO A 111 24.05 -5.14 12.91
C PRO A 111 23.74 -5.63 11.49
N ASN A 112 22.94 -6.68 11.33
CA ASN A 112 22.58 -7.26 10.04
C ASN A 112 21.29 -6.66 9.46
N GLU A 113 20.46 -5.95 10.24
CA GLU A 113 19.14 -5.49 9.81
C GLU A 113 19.21 -4.68 8.51
N THR A 114 20.22 -3.81 8.38
CA THR A 114 20.39 -3.02 7.15
C THR A 114 20.64 -3.93 5.96
N ALA A 115 21.61 -4.85 6.05
CA ALA A 115 21.93 -5.76 4.95
C ALA A 115 20.77 -6.68 4.58
N GLU A 116 20.02 -7.16 5.57
CA GLU A 116 18.82 -7.96 5.33
C GLU A 116 17.70 -7.15 4.66
N ALA A 117 17.46 -5.91 5.11
CA ALA A 117 16.53 -4.99 4.47
C ALA A 117 16.94 -4.66 3.03
N GLU A 118 18.25 -4.49 2.75
CA GLU A 118 18.76 -4.30 1.38
C GLU A 118 18.45 -5.52 0.50
N ALA A 119 18.68 -6.73 1.02
CA ALA A 119 18.42 -7.98 0.31
C ALA A 119 16.92 -8.19 0.04
N ARG A 120 16.05 -7.91 1.03
CA ARG A 120 14.59 -7.93 0.86
C ARG A 120 14.13 -6.91 -0.17
N GLY A 121 14.66 -5.70 -0.11
CA GLY A 121 14.33 -4.62 -1.05
C GLY A 121 14.74 -4.94 -2.49
N LYS A 122 15.93 -5.52 -2.67
CA LYS A 122 16.36 -6.03 -3.97
C LYS A 122 15.42 -7.11 -4.48
N LEU A 123 15.09 -8.11 -3.66
CA LEU A 123 14.17 -9.18 -4.04
C LEU A 123 12.79 -8.64 -4.45
N PHE A 124 12.26 -7.67 -3.70
CA PHE A 124 10.99 -7.01 -4.01
C PHE A 124 11.05 -6.33 -5.38
N PHE A 125 12.09 -5.53 -5.64
CA PHE A 125 12.23 -4.74 -6.86
C PHE A 125 12.53 -5.58 -8.09
N ASP A 126 13.36 -6.62 -7.93
CA ASP A 126 13.63 -7.60 -8.99
C ASP A 126 12.36 -8.33 -9.43
N LYS A 127 11.45 -8.66 -8.50
CA LYS A 127 10.15 -9.24 -8.85
C LYS A 127 9.26 -8.23 -9.57
N LEU A 128 9.28 -6.96 -9.16
CA LEU A 128 8.47 -5.92 -9.79
C LEU A 128 8.88 -5.66 -11.26
N TRP A 129 10.19 -5.64 -11.57
CA TRP A 129 10.71 -5.19 -12.88
C TRP A 129 11.47 -6.23 -13.69
N SER A 130 11.83 -7.39 -13.15
CA SER A 130 13.00 -8.23 -13.53
C SER A 130 14.32 -7.69 -12.98
N PRO A 131 15.31 -8.56 -12.67
CA PRO A 131 16.60 -8.12 -12.14
C PRO A 131 17.32 -7.09 -13.02
N GLU A 132 17.26 -7.27 -14.35
CA GLU A 132 17.93 -6.41 -15.31
C GLU A 132 17.29 -5.02 -15.36
N ALA A 133 15.96 -4.95 -15.49
CA ALA A 133 15.26 -3.66 -15.54
C ALA A 133 15.23 -2.95 -14.17
N ALA A 134 15.17 -3.69 -13.06
CA ALA A 134 15.33 -3.15 -11.72
C ALA A 134 16.70 -2.46 -11.57
N LYS A 135 17.77 -3.11 -12.03
CA LYS A 135 19.10 -2.51 -12.05
C LYS A 135 19.16 -1.28 -12.95
N GLU A 136 18.64 -1.36 -14.16
CA GLU A 136 18.62 -0.24 -15.10
C GLU A 136 17.92 0.99 -14.52
N ASN A 137 16.76 0.79 -13.86
CA ASN A 137 16.02 1.86 -13.20
C ASN A 137 16.84 2.54 -12.08
N LEU A 138 17.49 1.74 -11.23
CA LEU A 138 18.33 2.26 -10.15
C LEU A 138 19.57 2.97 -10.69
N ASP A 139 20.22 2.42 -11.70
CA ASP A 139 21.39 3.05 -12.34
C ASP A 139 21.01 4.38 -13.01
N PHE A 140 19.84 4.43 -13.66
CA PHE A 140 19.29 5.66 -14.23
C PHE A 140 19.05 6.72 -13.15
N ASN A 141 18.39 6.34 -12.05
CA ASN A 141 18.18 7.23 -10.91
C ASN A 141 19.53 7.73 -10.37
N PHE A 142 20.53 6.87 -10.19
CA PHE A 142 21.84 7.27 -9.66
C PHE A 142 22.57 8.23 -10.60
N LYS A 143 22.56 7.93 -11.90
CA LYS A 143 23.19 8.77 -12.93
C LYS A 143 22.63 10.19 -12.95
N HIS A 144 21.32 10.34 -12.81
CA HIS A 144 20.64 11.63 -12.94
C HIS A 144 20.39 12.34 -11.60
N SER A 145 20.24 11.60 -10.51
CA SER A 145 20.05 12.13 -9.16
C SER A 145 20.40 11.07 -8.09
N PRO A 146 21.64 11.07 -7.55
CA PRO A 146 22.03 10.16 -6.48
C PRO A 146 21.12 10.23 -5.24
N HIS A 147 20.50 11.39 -4.99
CA HIS A 147 19.51 11.54 -3.91
C HIS A 147 18.18 10.85 -4.22
N LEU A 148 17.73 10.84 -5.49
CA LEU A 148 16.57 10.04 -5.88
C LEU A 148 16.86 8.55 -5.75
N TYR A 149 18.05 8.11 -6.18
CA TYR A 149 18.50 6.73 -5.97
C TYR A 149 18.47 6.35 -4.49
N LEU A 150 19.02 7.19 -3.62
CA LEU A 150 19.01 6.94 -2.17
C LEU A 150 17.59 6.89 -1.61
N LEU A 151 16.70 7.80 -2.02
CA LEU A 151 15.30 7.82 -1.60
C LEU A 151 14.56 6.54 -2.00
N VAL A 152 14.68 6.13 -3.26
CA VAL A 152 14.05 4.90 -3.79
C VAL A 152 14.59 3.68 -3.06
N LYS A 153 15.91 3.57 -2.87
CA LYS A 153 16.51 2.48 -2.10
C LYS A 153 15.98 2.44 -0.68
N HIS A 154 15.97 3.57 0.01
CA HIS A 154 15.51 3.63 1.39
C HIS A 154 14.04 3.19 1.51
N ASN A 155 13.19 3.62 0.58
CA ASN A 155 11.81 3.14 0.51
C ASN A 155 11.75 1.62 0.30
N LEU A 156 12.46 1.09 -0.70
CA LEU A 156 12.47 -0.35 -1.00
C LEU A 156 12.92 -1.17 0.22
N TYR A 157 13.96 -0.71 0.92
CA TYR A 157 14.62 -1.46 1.98
C TYR A 157 13.76 -1.53 3.24
N PHE A 158 13.24 -0.39 3.69
CA PHE A 158 12.61 -0.31 5.00
C PHE A 158 11.08 -0.33 4.94
N TYR A 159 10.47 0.05 3.81
CA TYR A 159 9.02 0.23 3.72
C TYR A 159 8.39 -0.77 2.75
N ALA A 160 8.73 -0.73 1.47
CA ALA A 160 8.07 -1.57 0.47
C ALA A 160 8.28 -3.07 0.79
N SER A 161 9.53 -3.49 1.04
CA SER A 161 9.86 -4.90 1.25
C SER A 161 9.72 -5.42 2.69
N GLU A 162 9.26 -4.60 3.63
CA GLU A 162 9.12 -5.04 5.02
C GLU A 162 7.86 -5.91 5.21
N PRO A 163 7.96 -7.23 5.48
CA PRO A 163 6.81 -8.13 5.34
C PRO A 163 6.10 -8.48 6.65
N SER A 164 6.55 -8.00 7.82
CA SER A 164 6.02 -8.46 9.13
C SER A 164 4.55 -8.10 9.38
N ILE A 165 3.99 -7.14 8.63
CA ILE A 165 2.59 -6.71 8.75
C ILE A 165 1.84 -6.89 7.43
N LEU A 166 2.43 -6.44 6.32
CA LEU A 166 1.90 -6.59 4.96
C LEU A 166 2.95 -7.28 4.09
N SER A 167 2.57 -8.39 3.47
CA SER A 167 3.37 -9.11 2.49
C SER A 167 3.66 -8.29 1.23
N PHE A 168 4.46 -8.86 0.33
CA PHE A 168 4.81 -8.19 -0.94
C PHE A 168 3.59 -7.97 -1.82
N ILE A 169 2.69 -8.97 -1.90
CA ILE A 169 1.46 -8.86 -2.67
C ILE A 169 0.58 -7.75 -2.07
N GLU A 170 0.37 -7.78 -0.75
CA GLU A 170 -0.45 -6.78 -0.07
C GLU A 170 0.10 -5.36 -0.23
N THR A 171 1.44 -5.22 -0.24
CA THR A 171 2.11 -3.94 -0.51
C THR A 171 1.83 -3.44 -1.94
N GLU A 172 1.87 -4.31 -2.94
CA GLU A 172 1.51 -3.94 -4.32
C GLU A 172 0.02 -3.57 -4.46
N LEU A 173 -0.90 -4.25 -3.74
CA LEU A 173 -2.32 -3.90 -3.73
C LEU A 173 -2.51 -2.45 -3.25
N ILE A 174 -1.88 -2.06 -2.14
CA ILE A 174 -2.01 -0.71 -1.59
C ILE A 174 -1.25 0.35 -2.41
N TYR A 175 -0.15 -0.01 -3.08
CA TYR A 175 0.58 0.91 -3.96
C TYR A 175 -0.24 1.22 -5.21
N ALA A 176 -0.80 0.20 -5.87
CA ALA A 176 -1.69 0.39 -7.01
C ALA A 176 -2.91 1.28 -6.65
N ALA A 177 -3.48 1.08 -5.46
CA ALA A 177 -4.59 1.91 -4.97
C ALA A 177 -4.18 3.37 -4.75
N ALA A 178 -3.09 3.59 -4.01
CA ALA A 178 -2.58 4.93 -3.73
C ALA A 178 -2.23 5.70 -5.01
N LEU A 179 -1.59 5.03 -5.98
CA LEU A 179 -1.19 5.63 -7.26
C LEU A 179 -2.39 5.97 -8.16
N THR A 180 -3.40 5.09 -8.18
CA THR A 180 -4.66 5.37 -8.89
C THR A 180 -5.30 6.66 -8.38
N CYS A 181 -5.40 6.83 -7.05
CA CYS A 181 -5.95 8.03 -6.43
C CYS A 181 -4.99 9.23 -6.39
N SER A 182 -3.76 9.09 -6.91
CA SER A 182 -2.74 10.15 -6.95
C SER A 182 -2.53 10.74 -8.35
N ASN A 183 -3.38 10.42 -9.33
CA ASN A 183 -3.30 10.91 -10.71
C ASN A 183 -1.98 10.57 -11.44
N VAL A 184 -1.45 9.37 -11.20
CA VAL A 184 -0.18 8.88 -11.78
C VAL A 184 -0.40 7.53 -12.49
N PRO A 185 -1.14 7.53 -13.62
CA PRO A 185 -1.68 6.31 -14.22
C PRO A 185 -0.61 5.34 -14.71
N GLN A 186 0.54 5.84 -15.16
CA GLN A 186 1.66 4.99 -15.59
C GLN A 186 2.18 4.16 -14.43
N GLN A 187 2.44 4.78 -13.28
CA GLN A 187 2.89 4.10 -12.07
C GLN A 187 1.79 3.19 -11.51
N ALA A 188 0.52 3.59 -11.59
CA ALA A 188 -0.59 2.73 -11.20
C ALA A 188 -0.62 1.43 -12.03
N GLU A 189 -0.39 1.50 -13.34
CA GLU A 189 -0.26 0.33 -14.22
C GLU A 189 0.93 -0.55 -13.83
N TRP A 190 2.08 0.05 -13.50
CA TRP A 190 3.27 -0.67 -13.05
C TRP A 190 3.01 -1.52 -11.81
N HIS A 191 2.38 -0.93 -10.80
CA HIS A 191 2.05 -1.63 -9.56
C HIS A 191 0.86 -2.60 -9.72
N THR A 192 -0.03 -2.33 -10.67
CA THR A 192 -1.07 -3.31 -11.07
C THR A 192 -0.44 -4.58 -11.66
N ARG A 193 0.60 -4.44 -12.50
CA ARG A 193 1.44 -5.59 -12.91
C ARG A 193 2.19 -6.20 -11.73
N GLY A 194 2.69 -5.35 -10.84
CA GLY A 194 3.37 -5.74 -9.60
C GLY A 194 2.58 -6.74 -8.76
N ILE A 195 1.27 -6.55 -8.61
CA ILE A 195 0.37 -7.49 -7.90
C ILE A 195 0.56 -8.92 -8.41
N VAL A 196 0.48 -9.13 -9.73
CA VAL A 196 0.62 -10.45 -10.35
C VAL A 196 2.05 -10.97 -10.28
N ARG A 197 3.05 -10.09 -10.48
CA ARG A 197 4.48 -10.46 -10.41
C ARG A 197 4.93 -10.90 -9.02
N GLN A 198 4.33 -10.35 -7.98
CA GLN A 198 4.58 -10.77 -6.60
C GLN A 198 3.83 -12.06 -6.22
N GLY A 199 3.02 -12.63 -7.12
CA GLY A 199 2.28 -13.88 -6.91
C GLY A 199 0.79 -13.70 -6.65
N GLY A 200 0.25 -12.49 -6.78
CA GLY A 200 -1.19 -12.23 -6.74
C GLY A 200 -1.90 -12.63 -8.04
N THR A 201 -3.22 -12.45 -8.06
CA THR A 201 -4.06 -12.80 -9.22
C THR A 201 -4.50 -11.56 -10.01
N LYS A 202 -4.85 -11.75 -11.29
CA LYS A 202 -5.49 -10.68 -12.09
C LYS A 202 -6.83 -10.23 -11.49
N GLU A 203 -7.52 -11.11 -10.76
CA GLU A 203 -8.75 -10.74 -10.07
C GLU A 203 -8.48 -9.80 -8.89
N GLN A 204 -7.42 -10.04 -8.11
CA GLN A 204 -6.99 -9.08 -7.08
C GLN A 204 -6.61 -7.73 -7.70
N ALA A 205 -5.91 -7.73 -8.84
CA ALA A 205 -5.62 -6.51 -9.59
C ALA A 205 -6.89 -5.76 -10.02
N ARG A 206 -7.90 -6.49 -10.52
CA ARG A 206 -9.20 -5.91 -10.90
C ARG A 206 -9.95 -5.32 -9.70
N GLN A 207 -9.98 -6.04 -8.58
CA GLN A 207 -10.64 -5.59 -7.35
C GLN A 207 -9.99 -4.32 -6.79
N VAL A 208 -8.66 -4.25 -6.78
CA VAL A 208 -7.95 -3.03 -6.38
C VAL A 208 -8.30 -1.85 -7.29
N GLN A 209 -8.24 -2.05 -8.61
CA GLN A 209 -8.53 -0.99 -9.57
C GLN A 209 -9.98 -0.50 -9.41
N GLU A 210 -10.94 -1.41 -9.30
CA GLU A 210 -12.35 -1.07 -9.15
C GLU A 210 -12.63 -0.30 -7.85
N LEU A 211 -12.13 -0.78 -6.71
CA LEU A 211 -12.30 -0.09 -5.43
C LEU A 211 -11.66 1.31 -5.47
N SER A 212 -10.45 1.40 -6.03
CA SER A 212 -9.71 2.66 -6.09
C SER A 212 -10.36 3.68 -7.01
N LEU A 213 -10.90 3.25 -8.16
CA LEU A 213 -11.65 4.12 -9.08
C LEU A 213 -12.96 4.60 -8.46
N LYS A 214 -13.72 3.71 -7.79
CA LYS A 214 -14.94 4.10 -7.06
C LYS A 214 -14.65 5.06 -5.90
N MET A 215 -13.54 4.86 -5.18
CA MET A 215 -13.08 5.80 -4.16
C MET A 215 -12.67 7.15 -4.77
N ALA A 216 -11.93 7.13 -5.88
CA ALA A 216 -11.53 8.35 -6.55
C ALA A 216 -12.75 9.15 -7.03
N GLU A 217 -13.78 8.48 -7.58
CA GLU A 217 -15.05 9.11 -7.95
C GLU A 217 -15.77 9.67 -6.73
N MET A 218 -15.89 8.91 -5.64
CA MET A 218 -16.57 9.33 -4.41
C MET A 218 -15.98 10.62 -3.79
N TYR A 219 -14.67 10.85 -3.95
CA TYR A 219 -13.95 11.99 -3.38
C TYR A 219 -13.41 12.96 -4.45
N ASP A 220 -13.98 12.96 -5.66
CA ASP A 220 -13.65 13.88 -6.76
C ASP A 220 -12.15 13.96 -7.11
N CYS A 221 -11.45 12.82 -6.99
CA CYS A 221 -10.03 12.70 -7.26
C CYS A 221 -9.77 12.45 -8.75
N ARG A 222 -8.75 13.12 -9.29
CA ARG A 222 -8.27 12.83 -10.64
C ARG A 222 -7.45 11.55 -10.64
N THR A 223 -7.72 10.68 -11.61
CA THR A 223 -7.01 9.40 -11.77
C THR A 223 -6.14 9.37 -13.03
N GLY A 224 -6.36 10.31 -13.96
CA GLY A 224 -5.74 10.31 -15.26
C GLY A 224 -6.35 9.22 -16.15
N LYS A 225 -5.62 8.81 -17.20
CA LYS A 225 -6.04 7.72 -18.07
C LYS A 225 -5.51 6.39 -17.52
N ILE A 226 -6.25 5.80 -16.58
CA ILE A 226 -5.95 4.47 -16.04
C ILE A 226 -6.18 3.41 -17.12
N THR A 227 -5.18 2.57 -17.36
CA THR A 227 -5.30 1.38 -18.23
C THR A 227 -6.15 0.33 -17.51
N PRO A 228 -7.31 -0.08 -18.07
CA PRO A 228 -8.12 -1.14 -17.47
C PRO A 228 -7.34 -2.44 -17.34
N VAL A 229 -7.56 -3.20 -16.26
CA VAL A 229 -6.84 -4.47 -16.01
C VAL A 229 -6.91 -5.44 -17.20
N ASP A 230 -8.04 -5.47 -17.90
CA ASP A 230 -8.27 -6.32 -19.08
C ASP A 230 -7.49 -5.88 -20.32
N GLU A 231 -7.00 -4.63 -20.35
CA GLU A 231 -6.21 -4.04 -21.43
C GLU A 231 -4.70 -3.97 -21.11
N ILE A 232 -4.28 -4.38 -19.92
CA ILE A 232 -2.87 -4.39 -19.53
C ILE A 232 -2.11 -5.48 -20.28
N GLU A 233 -0.99 -5.11 -20.90
CA GLU A 233 0.02 -6.04 -21.41
C GLU A 233 0.85 -6.60 -20.25
N TRP A 234 0.59 -7.85 -19.85
CA TRP A 234 1.15 -8.44 -18.63
C TRP A 234 2.62 -8.86 -18.75
N ASP A 235 3.08 -9.14 -19.97
CA ASP A 235 4.43 -9.64 -20.25
C ASP A 235 5.48 -8.54 -20.38
N ASP A 236 5.10 -7.26 -20.27
CA ASP A 236 6.03 -6.12 -20.42
C ASP A 236 6.97 -5.97 -19.23
N LYS A 237 8.15 -6.59 -19.31
CA LYS A 237 9.21 -6.52 -18.28
C LYS A 237 10.26 -5.43 -18.56
N LYS A 238 9.97 -4.46 -19.43
CA LYS A 238 10.95 -3.43 -19.77
C LYS A 238 11.14 -2.45 -18.61
N SER A 239 12.34 -1.87 -18.53
CA SER A 239 12.53 -0.64 -17.78
C SER A 239 11.79 0.50 -18.48
N HIS A 240 11.17 1.37 -17.69
CA HIS A 240 10.60 2.63 -18.17
C HIS A 240 11.33 3.85 -17.59
N ALA A 241 12.56 3.63 -17.10
CA ALA A 241 13.49 4.69 -16.74
C ALA A 241 14.08 5.36 -17.99
#